data_AF-A0A956GQY8-F1
#
_entry.id   AF-A0A956GQY8-F1
#
_cell.length_a   1.000
_cell.length_b   1.000
_cell.length_c   1.000
_cell.angle_alpha   90.00
_cell.angle_beta   90.00
_cell.angle_gamma   90.00
#
_symmetry.space_group_name_H-M   'P 1'
#
loop_
_entity.id
_entity.type
_entity.pdbx_description
1 polymer ?
#
loop_
_entity_poly.entity_id
_entity_poly.type
_entity_poly.pdbx_seq_one_letter_code
_entity_poly.pdbx_strand_id
1 'polypeptide(L)'
;MDDTTRSERSRILGATLPDDLGAAAPALQRDDQADPEAAQLHTMLEVAYLAAAADGELADAEIHHLAANLSAWLQAELDQAFLIKLFEHLGAQLAAEGATARLTAAAASLDAEARRTAYKLACVTALCDLEVHDDELGFLSQIAAAFEIPMEEAQATFDELDEAVTGLSAGA
;
A
#
# COMPACT_ATOMS: atom_id res chain seq x y z
N MET A 1 -8.57 4.61 22.21
CA MET A 1 -7.13 4.82 21.93
C MET A 1 -6.95 6.21 21.34
N ASP A 2 -5.81 6.85 21.54
CA ASP A 2 -5.57 8.21 21.04
C ASP A 2 -4.83 8.22 19.70
N ASP A 3 -5.04 9.29 18.92
CA ASP A 3 -4.48 9.47 17.57
C ASP A 3 -2.94 9.49 17.53
N THR A 4 -2.28 9.64 18.70
CA THR A 4 -0.82 9.75 18.81
C THR A 4 -0.16 8.42 18.43
N THR A 5 -0.66 7.31 18.96
CA THR A 5 -0.08 5.98 18.67
C THR A 5 -0.21 5.61 17.19
N ARG A 6 -1.35 5.91 16.56
CA ARG A 6 -1.54 5.69 15.11
C ARG A 6 -0.59 6.56 14.28
N SER A 7 -0.45 7.84 14.65
CA SER A 7 0.45 8.76 13.95
C SER A 7 1.91 8.32 14.05
N GLU A 8 2.33 7.79 15.20
CA GLU A 8 3.69 7.28 15.41
C GLU A 8 3.96 6.01 14.59
N ARG A 9 3.03 5.04 14.59
CA ARG A 9 3.12 3.84 13.74
C ARG A 9 3.24 4.19 12.26
N SER A 10 2.36 5.06 11.77
CA SER A 10 2.38 5.53 10.38
C SER A 10 3.74 6.16 10.02
N ARG A 11 4.31 6.97 10.92
CA ARG A 11 5.64 7.57 10.69
C ARG A 11 6.75 6.53 10.59
N ILE A 12 6.76 5.52 11.45
CA ILE A 12 7.79 4.47 11.47
C ILE A 12 7.72 3.62 10.21
N LEU A 13 6.50 3.17 9.86
CA LEU A 13 6.28 2.37 8.67
C LEU A 13 6.69 3.13 7.40
N GLY A 14 6.29 4.40 7.30
CA GLY A 14 6.68 5.27 6.19
C GLY A 14 8.19 5.40 6.00
N ALA A 15 8.96 5.43 7.10
CA ALA A 15 10.42 5.51 7.06
C ALA A 15 11.10 4.23 6.54
N THR A 16 10.36 3.13 6.40
CA THR A 16 10.90 1.88 5.82
C THR A 16 10.78 1.82 4.30
N LEU A 17 9.97 2.71 3.70
CA LEU A 17 9.77 2.75 2.26
C LEU A 17 10.97 3.43 1.56
N PRO A 18 11.21 3.13 0.27
CA PRO A 18 12.24 3.82 -0.50
C PRO A 18 12.01 5.34 -0.52
N ASP A 19 13.07 6.12 -0.32
CA ASP A 19 13.01 7.60 -0.28
C ASP A 19 12.52 8.22 -1.61
N ASP A 20 12.68 7.51 -2.72
CA ASP A 20 12.31 7.92 -4.07
C ASP A 20 10.95 7.36 -4.54
N LEU A 21 10.23 6.62 -3.69
CA LEU A 21 8.96 5.99 -4.06
C LEU A 21 7.94 6.98 -4.63
N GLY A 22 7.90 8.21 -4.09
CA GLY A 22 7.02 9.27 -4.57
C GLY A 22 7.57 10.14 -5.69
N ALA A 23 8.76 9.85 -6.25
CA ALA A 23 9.39 10.72 -7.26
C ALA A 23 8.52 10.94 -8.50
N ALA A 24 7.72 9.93 -8.88
CA ALA A 24 6.82 9.97 -10.03
C ALA A 24 5.45 10.63 -9.74
N ALA A 25 5.17 11.06 -8.51
CA ALA A 25 3.90 11.66 -8.12
C ALA A 25 3.46 12.86 -9.00
N PRO A 26 4.35 13.81 -9.36
CA PRO A 26 3.95 14.93 -10.20
C PRO A 26 3.56 14.51 -11.63
N ALA A 27 4.13 13.42 -12.15
CA ALA A 27 3.74 12.86 -13.45
C ALA A 27 2.38 12.14 -13.34
N LEU A 28 2.20 11.34 -12.28
CA LEU A 28 0.94 10.66 -11.99
C LEU A 28 -0.24 11.64 -11.84
N GLN A 29 -0.08 12.73 -11.10
CA GLN A 29 -1.15 13.75 -10.92
C GLN A 29 -1.51 14.50 -12.21
N ARG A 30 -0.58 14.58 -13.17
CA ARG A 30 -0.84 15.19 -14.49
C ARG A 30 -1.51 14.21 -15.46
N ASP A 31 -1.79 12.99 -14.99
CA ASP A 31 -2.31 11.89 -15.80
C ASP A 31 -1.40 11.58 -17.00
N ASP A 32 -0.08 11.67 -16.79
CA ASP A 32 0.91 11.35 -17.81
C ASP A 32 1.13 9.84 -17.90
N GLN A 33 0.12 9.12 -18.40
CA GLN A 33 0.12 7.65 -18.54
C GLN A 33 1.23 7.12 -19.46
N ALA A 34 1.92 8.00 -20.20
CA ALA A 34 3.07 7.63 -21.02
C ALA A 34 4.38 7.55 -20.22
N ASP A 35 4.40 8.11 -19.00
CA ASP A 35 5.54 8.02 -18.09
C ASP A 35 5.55 6.65 -17.40
N PRO A 36 6.58 5.82 -17.64
CA PRO A 36 6.66 4.48 -17.05
C PRO A 36 6.77 4.51 -15.52
N GLU A 37 7.40 5.52 -14.93
CA GLU A 37 7.53 5.64 -13.48
C GLU A 37 6.18 6.02 -12.85
N ALA A 38 5.38 6.86 -13.53
CA ALA A 38 4.03 7.19 -13.09
C ALA A 38 3.09 5.97 -13.16
N ALA A 39 3.18 5.18 -14.23
CA ALA A 39 2.41 3.94 -14.38
C ALA A 39 2.80 2.88 -13.33
N GLN A 40 4.09 2.79 -13.01
CA GLN A 40 4.59 1.95 -11.93
C GLN A 40 4.05 2.39 -10.57
N LEU A 41 4.15 3.68 -10.24
CA LEU A 41 3.62 4.23 -8.99
C LEU A 41 2.11 4.03 -8.88
N HIS A 42 1.35 4.26 -9.96
CA HIS A 42 -0.09 3.96 -9.99
C HIS A 42 -0.35 2.50 -9.61
N THR A 43 0.39 1.56 -10.18
CA THR A 43 0.22 0.13 -9.89
C THR A 43 0.59 -0.18 -8.43
N MET A 44 1.62 0.44 -7.87
CA MET A 44 1.97 0.27 -6.45
C MET A 44 0.85 0.79 -5.53
N LEU A 45 0.25 1.94 -5.86
CA LEU A 45 -0.90 2.50 -5.13
C LEU A 45 -2.13 1.60 -5.22
N GLU A 46 -2.35 0.97 -6.38
CA GLU A 46 -3.40 -0.02 -6.55
C GLU A 46 -3.19 -1.24 -5.63
N VAL A 47 -1.96 -1.75 -5.54
CA VAL A 47 -1.65 -2.90 -4.67
C VAL A 47 -1.85 -2.55 -3.19
N ALA A 48 -1.48 -1.33 -2.78
CA ALA A 48 -1.76 -0.81 -1.45
C ALA A 48 -3.28 -0.71 -1.18
N TYR A 49 -4.05 -0.20 -2.14
CA TYR A 49 -5.51 -0.14 -2.06
C TYR A 49 -6.13 -1.54 -1.93
N LEU A 50 -5.70 -2.50 -2.75
CA LEU A 50 -6.20 -3.87 -2.70
C LEU A 50 -5.93 -4.54 -1.34
N ALA A 51 -4.77 -4.27 -0.74
CA ALA A 51 -4.44 -4.78 0.60
C ALA A 51 -5.34 -4.18 1.69
N ALA A 52 -5.64 -2.88 1.61
CA ALA A 52 -6.58 -2.25 2.52
C ALA A 52 -8.02 -2.73 2.30
N ALA A 53 -8.42 -2.97 1.05
CA ALA A 53 -9.75 -3.46 0.67
C ALA A 53 -9.84 -5.00 0.64
N ALA A 54 -9.09 -5.70 1.52
CA ALA A 54 -8.98 -7.16 1.49
C ALA A 54 -10.32 -7.88 1.71
N ASP A 55 -11.24 -7.26 2.45
CA ASP A 55 -12.62 -7.71 2.68
C ASP A 55 -13.59 -7.35 1.54
N GLY A 56 -13.12 -6.61 0.54
CA GLY A 56 -13.80 -6.29 -0.71
C GLY A 56 -14.29 -4.86 -0.86
N GLU A 57 -14.24 -4.03 0.18
CA GLU A 57 -14.59 -2.61 0.09
C GLU A 57 -13.88 -1.75 1.15
N LEU A 58 -13.70 -0.45 0.86
CA LEU A 58 -13.28 0.52 1.87
C LEU A 58 -14.38 1.55 2.04
N ALA A 59 -14.74 1.85 3.28
CA ALA A 59 -15.61 2.97 3.59
C ALA A 59 -14.89 4.31 3.33
N ASP A 60 -15.67 5.38 3.10
CA ASP A 60 -15.12 6.72 2.83
C ASP A 60 -14.06 7.15 3.85
N ALA A 61 -14.28 6.85 5.14
CA ALA A 61 -13.33 7.20 6.21
C ALA A 61 -11.98 6.49 6.06
N GLU A 62 -11.99 5.22 5.65
CA GLU A 62 -10.78 4.42 5.43
C GLU A 62 -10.02 4.90 4.19
N ILE A 63 -10.75 5.29 3.12
CA ILE A 63 -10.16 5.94 1.95
C ILE A 63 -9.43 7.23 2.33
N HIS A 64 -10.04 8.07 3.18
CA HIS A 64 -9.41 9.32 3.62
C HIS A 64 -8.17 9.06 4.48
N HIS A 65 -8.19 8.07 5.36
CA HIS A 65 -7.04 7.69 6.17
C HIS A 65 -5.91 7.12 5.31
N LEU A 66 -6.23 6.21 4.39
CA LEU A 66 -5.26 5.64 3.46
C LEU A 66 -4.61 6.72 2.58
N ALA A 67 -5.41 7.66 2.06
CA ALA A 67 -4.92 8.79 1.28
C ALA A 67 -3.99 9.71 2.10
N ALA A 68 -4.33 9.98 3.36
CA ALA A 68 -3.48 10.77 4.25
C ALA A 68 -2.13 10.08 4.53
N ASN A 69 -2.17 8.78 4.82
CA ASN A 69 -0.97 7.98 5.08
C ASN A 69 -0.06 7.92 3.85
N LEU A 70 -0.61 7.62 2.67
CA LEU A 70 0.18 7.54 1.44
C LEU A 70 0.76 8.89 1.05
N SER A 71 0.02 10.00 1.22
CA SER A 71 0.55 11.35 1.03
C SER A 71 1.75 11.63 1.94
N ALA A 72 1.70 11.19 3.20
CA ALA A 72 2.81 11.34 4.14
C ALA A 72 4.01 10.44 3.81
N TRP A 73 3.76 9.19 3.44
CA TRP A 73 4.80 8.18 3.19
C TRP A 73 5.57 8.40 1.90
N LEU A 74 4.88 8.84 0.85
CA LEU A 74 5.50 9.04 -0.46
C LEU A 74 6.39 10.27 -0.49
N GLN A 75 6.42 11.07 0.59
CA GLN A 75 7.21 12.30 0.72
C GLN A 75 7.04 13.25 -0.48
N ALA A 76 5.90 13.12 -1.16
CA ALA A 76 5.58 13.80 -2.40
C ALA A 76 4.36 14.68 -2.17
N GLU A 77 4.25 15.76 -2.96
CA GLU A 77 3.09 16.64 -2.94
C GLU A 77 1.87 16.01 -3.66
N LEU A 78 1.60 14.72 -3.40
CA LEU A 78 0.38 14.05 -3.83
C LEU A 78 -0.81 14.71 -3.14
N ASP A 79 -1.61 15.38 -3.95
CA ASP A 79 -2.88 15.95 -3.50
C ASP A 79 -3.78 14.83 -2.94
N GLN A 80 -4.22 14.99 -1.70
CA GLN A 80 -5.13 14.04 -1.07
C GLN A 80 -6.42 13.88 -1.88
N ALA A 81 -6.92 14.96 -2.50
CA ALA A 81 -8.11 14.90 -3.33
C ALA A 81 -7.88 14.10 -4.63
N PHE A 82 -6.64 14.05 -5.12
CA PHE A 82 -6.26 13.15 -6.22
C PHE A 82 -6.28 11.69 -5.75
N LEU A 83 -5.66 11.38 -4.61
CA LEU A 83 -5.61 10.02 -4.06
C LEU A 83 -7.01 9.46 -3.76
N ILE A 84 -7.91 10.28 -3.20
CA ILE A 84 -9.30 9.87 -2.95
C ILE A 84 -9.99 9.46 -4.27
N LYS A 85 -9.88 10.28 -5.32
CA LYS A 85 -10.46 9.96 -6.63
C LYS A 85 -9.83 8.72 -7.26
N LEU A 86 -8.52 8.54 -7.08
CA LEU A 86 -7.82 7.34 -7.53
C LEU A 86 -8.38 6.10 -6.83
N PHE A 87 -8.57 6.13 -5.51
CA PHE A 87 -9.12 4.99 -4.76
C PHE A 87 -10.59 4.72 -5.06
N GLU A 88 -11.40 5.76 -5.28
CA GLU A 88 -12.77 5.59 -5.79
C GLU A 88 -12.78 4.87 -7.15
N HIS A 89 -11.87 5.25 -8.05
CA HIS A 89 -11.72 4.59 -9.35
C HIS A 89 -11.27 3.13 -9.21
N LEU A 90 -10.26 2.87 -8.38
CA LEU A 90 -9.76 1.53 -8.11
C LEU A 90 -10.83 0.65 -7.45
N GLY A 91 -11.65 1.20 -6.56
CA GLY A 91 -12.80 0.49 -5.97
C GLY A 91 -13.84 0.11 -7.01
N ALA A 92 -14.13 0.98 -7.96
CA ALA A 92 -15.02 0.65 -9.08
C ALA A 92 -14.42 -0.46 -9.98
N GLN A 93 -13.11 -0.46 -10.22
CA GLN A 93 -12.42 -1.51 -10.96
C GLN A 93 -12.42 -2.84 -10.19
N LEU A 94 -12.16 -2.80 -8.88
CA LEU A 94 -12.22 -3.96 -7.99
C LEU A 94 -13.61 -4.60 -8.02
N ALA A 95 -14.68 -3.80 -7.91
CA ALA A 95 -16.05 -4.28 -7.98
C ALA A 95 -16.42 -4.88 -9.35
N ALA A 96 -15.83 -4.38 -10.44
CA ALA A 96 -16.11 -4.85 -11.80
C ALA A 96 -15.32 -6.10 -12.19
N GLU A 97 -14.05 -6.19 -11.80
CA GLU A 97 -13.09 -7.19 -12.29
C GLU A 97 -12.71 -8.23 -11.23
N GLY A 98 -12.80 -7.87 -9.94
CA GLY A 98 -12.40 -8.69 -8.81
C GLY A 98 -10.89 -8.66 -8.52
N ALA A 99 -10.53 -8.90 -7.25
CA ALA A 99 -9.16 -8.75 -6.77
C ALA A 99 -8.13 -9.61 -7.53
N THR A 100 -8.48 -10.85 -7.88
CA THR A 100 -7.58 -11.75 -8.61
C THR A 100 -7.19 -11.18 -9.98
N ALA A 101 -8.14 -10.61 -10.72
CA ALA A 101 -7.87 -10.02 -12.03
C ALA A 101 -6.95 -8.79 -11.90
N ARG A 102 -7.24 -7.94 -10.92
CA ARG A 102 -6.44 -6.75 -10.61
C ARG A 102 -5.01 -7.09 -10.19
N LEU A 103 -4.83 -8.06 -9.29
CA LEU A 103 -3.50 -8.54 -8.89
C LEU A 103 -2.73 -9.14 -10.06
N THR A 104 -3.40 -9.89 -10.95
CA THR A 104 -2.75 -10.44 -12.16
C THR A 104 -2.27 -9.33 -13.08
N ALA A 105 -3.08 -8.28 -13.27
CA ALA A 105 -2.70 -7.12 -14.06
C ALA A 105 -1.51 -6.36 -13.44
N ALA A 106 -1.53 -6.14 -12.12
CA ALA A 106 -0.43 -5.51 -11.39
C ALA A 106 0.87 -6.33 -11.49
N ALA A 107 0.80 -7.65 -11.35
CA ALA A 107 1.96 -8.51 -11.49
C ALA A 107 2.56 -8.44 -12.91
N ALA A 108 1.72 -8.28 -13.94
CA ALA A 108 2.18 -8.18 -15.32
C ALA A 108 2.83 -6.83 -15.66
N SER A 109 2.49 -5.75 -14.96
CA SER A 109 3.04 -4.41 -15.21
C SER A 109 4.30 -4.09 -14.39
N LEU A 110 4.48 -4.75 -13.24
CA LEU A 110 5.64 -4.54 -12.36
C LEU A 110 6.76 -5.54 -12.64
N ASP A 111 8.00 -5.04 -12.67
CA ASP A 111 9.19 -5.88 -12.65
C ASP A 111 9.45 -6.49 -11.25
N ALA A 112 10.47 -7.34 -11.14
CA ALA A 112 10.75 -8.08 -9.90
C ALA A 112 11.13 -7.20 -8.70
N GLU A 113 11.72 -6.03 -8.93
CA GLU A 113 12.09 -5.09 -7.87
C GLU A 113 10.87 -4.27 -7.45
N ALA A 114 10.14 -3.72 -8.43
CA ALA A 114 8.92 -2.98 -8.21
C ALA A 114 7.83 -3.82 -7.51
N ARG A 115 7.74 -5.12 -7.79
CA ARG A 115 6.87 -6.06 -7.06
C ARG A 115 7.20 -6.15 -5.57
N ARG A 116 8.47 -6.21 -5.19
CA ARG A 116 8.91 -6.24 -3.78
C ARG A 116 8.57 -4.94 -3.08
N THR A 117 8.79 -3.82 -3.74
CA THR A 117 8.41 -2.49 -3.21
C THR A 117 6.90 -2.36 -3.06
N ALA A 118 6.12 -2.82 -4.04
CA ALA A 118 4.65 -2.86 -3.96
C ALA A 118 4.16 -3.76 -2.81
N TYR A 119 4.78 -4.93 -2.61
CA TYR A 119 4.47 -5.81 -1.48
C TYR A 119 4.81 -5.15 -0.15
N LYS A 120 5.98 -4.50 -0.02
CA LYS A 120 6.34 -3.76 1.19
C LYS A 120 5.34 -2.64 1.50
N LEU A 121 4.89 -1.92 0.47
CA LEU A 121 3.87 -0.89 0.61
C LEU A 121 2.53 -1.48 1.09
N ALA A 122 2.11 -2.63 0.56
CA ALA A 122 0.92 -3.35 1.03
C ALA A 122 1.04 -3.77 2.50
N CYS A 123 2.19 -4.29 2.93
CA CYS A 123 2.43 -4.61 4.34
C CYS A 123 2.35 -3.37 5.23
N VAL A 124 2.98 -2.27 4.81
CA VAL A 124 2.91 -0.98 5.51
C VAL A 124 1.46 -0.48 5.61
N THR A 125 0.67 -0.65 4.55
CA THR A 125 -0.76 -0.30 4.56
C THR A 125 -1.53 -1.13 5.58
N ALA A 126 -1.40 -2.47 5.56
CA ALA A 126 -2.09 -3.35 6.50
C ALA A 126 -1.67 -3.10 7.96
N LEU A 127 -0.37 -2.89 8.21
CA LEU A 127 0.17 -2.63 9.55
C LEU A 127 -0.09 -1.21 10.07
N CYS A 128 -0.56 -0.30 9.22
CA CYS A 128 -0.76 1.09 9.63
C CYS A 128 -1.86 1.21 10.68
N ASP A 129 -2.90 0.39 10.56
CA ASP A 129 -3.90 0.28 11.61
C ASP A 129 -3.40 -0.58 12.77
N LEU A 130 -4.12 -0.51 13.88
CA LEU A 130 -3.70 -1.07 15.17
C LEU A 130 -3.99 -2.57 15.28
N GLU A 131 -4.75 -3.10 14.34
CA GLU A 131 -5.16 -4.48 14.28
C GLU A 131 -5.07 -4.89 12.82
N VAL A 132 -4.27 -5.93 12.56
CA VAL A 132 -4.25 -6.60 11.26
C VAL A 132 -5.22 -7.77 11.35
N HIS A 133 -6.21 -7.80 10.47
CA HIS A 133 -7.19 -8.86 10.41
C HIS A 133 -6.66 -10.07 9.62
N ASP A 134 -7.22 -11.26 9.89
CA ASP A 134 -6.86 -12.50 9.19
C ASP A 134 -7.05 -12.39 7.66
N ASP A 135 -8.05 -11.61 7.23
CA ASP A 135 -8.33 -11.37 5.80
C ASP A 135 -7.22 -10.55 5.15
N GLU A 136 -6.66 -9.55 5.83
CA GLU A 136 -5.53 -8.76 5.35
C GLU A 136 -4.26 -9.61 5.24
N LEU A 137 -3.96 -10.43 6.26
CA LEU A 137 -2.83 -11.39 6.22
C LEU A 137 -2.99 -12.42 5.09
N GLY A 138 -4.20 -12.94 4.93
CA GLY A 138 -4.55 -13.85 3.84
C GLY A 138 -4.38 -13.18 2.48
N PHE A 139 -4.70 -11.89 2.37
CA PHE A 139 -4.52 -11.12 1.14
C PHE A 139 -3.06 -10.78 0.84
N LEU A 140 -2.25 -10.41 1.85
CA LEU A 140 -0.81 -10.23 1.71
C LEU A 140 -0.14 -11.50 1.17
N SER A 141 -0.56 -12.67 1.65
CA SER A 141 -0.09 -13.96 1.13
C SER A 141 -0.44 -14.16 -0.35
N GLN A 142 -1.61 -13.68 -0.79
CA GLN A 142 -2.01 -13.72 -2.20
C GLN A 142 -1.19 -12.75 -3.06
N ILE A 143 -0.89 -11.55 -2.57
CA ILE A 143 0.00 -10.58 -3.25
C ILE A 143 1.38 -11.20 -3.43
N ALA A 144 1.98 -11.75 -2.38
CA ALA A 144 3.29 -12.38 -2.44
C ALA A 144 3.34 -13.51 -3.48
N ALA A 145 2.32 -14.37 -3.49
CA ALA A 145 2.19 -15.44 -4.48
C ALA A 145 2.05 -14.92 -5.92
N ALA A 146 1.21 -13.89 -6.14
CA ALA A 146 1.02 -13.29 -7.46
C ALA A 146 2.30 -12.60 -7.98
N PHE A 147 3.09 -12.05 -7.07
CA PHE A 147 4.35 -11.37 -7.37
C PHE A 147 5.56 -12.30 -7.44
N GLU A 148 5.35 -13.59 -7.21
CA GLU A 148 6.40 -14.61 -7.20
C GLU A 148 7.48 -14.32 -6.15
N ILE A 149 7.08 -13.69 -5.03
CA ILE A 149 7.93 -13.45 -3.88
C ILE A 149 7.95 -14.73 -3.04
N PRO A 150 9.14 -15.31 -2.75
CA PRO A 150 9.23 -16.47 -1.88
C PRO A 150 8.57 -16.21 -0.52
N MET A 151 7.80 -17.17 -0.01
CA MET A 151 7.08 -17.00 1.26
C MET A 151 8.00 -16.64 2.44
N GLU A 152 9.23 -17.18 2.45
CA GLU A 152 10.24 -16.84 3.46
C GLU A 152 10.65 -15.35 3.39
N GLU A 153 10.80 -14.80 2.18
CA GLU A 153 11.11 -13.39 1.97
C GLU A 153 9.91 -12.49 2.35
N ALA A 154 8.70 -12.91 1.96
CA ALA A 154 7.46 -12.22 2.26
C ALA A 154 7.19 -12.14 3.77
N GLN A 155 7.42 -13.24 4.50
CA GLN A 155 7.29 -13.31 5.94
C GLN A 155 8.37 -12.46 6.64
N ALA A 156 9.63 -12.59 6.23
CA ALA A 156 10.71 -11.79 6.81
C ALA A 156 10.45 -10.28 6.67
N THR A 157 9.93 -9.86 5.51
CA THR A 157 9.54 -8.46 5.28
C THR A 157 8.41 -8.02 6.21
N PHE A 158 7.39 -8.85 6.39
CA PHE A 158 6.28 -8.53 7.30
C PHE A 158 6.74 -8.46 8.76
N ASP A 159 7.53 -9.44 9.20
CA ASP A 159 8.05 -9.52 10.58
C ASP A 159 8.93 -8.31 10.91
N GLU A 160 9.79 -7.88 9.99
CA GLU A 160 10.63 -6.68 10.16
C GLU A 160 9.76 -5.42 10.38
N LEU A 161 8.69 -5.28 9.59
CA LEU A 161 7.78 -4.14 9.69
C LEU A 161 6.95 -4.19 10.97
N ASP A 162 6.43 -5.36 11.35
CA ASP A 162 5.67 -5.53 12.59
C ASP A 162 6.55 -5.29 13.83
N GLU A 163 7.79 -5.80 13.84
CA GLU A 163 8.75 -5.55 14.93
C GLU A 163 9.07 -4.05 15.05
N ALA A 164 9.21 -3.34 13.94
CA ALA A 164 9.46 -1.89 13.95
C ALA A 164 8.35 -1.10 14.66
N VAL A 165 7.09 -1.51 14.53
CA VAL A 165 5.94 -0.82 15.15
C VAL A 165 5.52 -1.39 16.51
N THR A 166 5.82 -2.66 16.79
CA THR A 166 5.50 -3.30 18.08
C THR A 166 6.62 -3.15 19.11
N GLY A 167 7.88 -3.06 18.69
CA GLY A 167 9.06 -2.91 19.55
C GLY A 167 9.03 -1.67 20.46
N LEU A 168 8.21 -0.67 20.13
CA LEU A 168 7.96 0.51 20.98
C LEU A 168 6.97 0.26 22.12
N SER A 169 6.04 -0.69 21.95
CA SER A 169 5.00 -1.01 22.95
C SER A 169 5.56 -1.74 24.18
N ALA A 170 6.77 -2.33 24.06
CA ALA A 170 7.45 -3.05 25.15
C ALA A 170 8.49 -2.19 25.90
N GLY A 171 8.74 -0.96 25.46
CA GLY A 171 9.79 -0.08 25.98
C GLY A 171 9.30 1.15 26.76
N ALA A 172 7.99 1.32 26.95
CA ALA A 172 7.37 2.45 27.65
C ALA A 172 6.90 2.09 29.07
#